data_AF-N4U5T3-F1
#
_entry.id   AF-N4U5T3-F1
#
_cell.length_a   1.000
_cell.length_b   1.000
_cell.length_c   1.000
_cell.angle_alpha   90.00
_cell.angle_beta   90.00
_cell.angle_gamma   90.00
#
_symmetry.space_group_name_H-M   'P 1'
#
loop_
_entity.id
_entity.type
_entity.pdbx_description
1 polymer ?
#
loop_
_entity_poly.entity_id
_entity_poly.type
_entity_poly.pdbx_seq_one_letter_code
_entity_poly.pdbx_strand_id
1 'polypeptide(L)'
;MSIVQPIIRDQLVIHNDDDWDSVYHVEWEPDANFFTGSELRPRTPLCKATADRQITLARAAALIIRSSLNNIPLDIPDFDPSKLTGFRKQLYQWMQAYNSSQASKLVLGDVTMTVTIEILSSLMRMGVEGELLAKIGPNLGAILQGTIDPMPLLLEGDRFNRMQDGMELMQKMRAHLRQYLSSYATKKPVLNVLEVSASTSNTTQTIFEALREQKSVSYTLTDSSLSVLEQTKSGVTKDFLKLKSLDINRDSIEQGFSSNTYDVILVNNILQTANSLSETLANLRQLLIPGGALALVGLSDISPAYSLMLGMNENMWSAERFEQLSYPSNDDWNKLLQGNQFSGLEPATKTFDYIGQSCYCVVSTAVESTQRLMVNILPGSQGNLFSFADQLASVLAENGTASTITPTRLEDISSRFVYVVLDDGSESLSDYESLSEANNILWINMEAGLPTQRDMNIISRFARGAQKDNEILKLVKLDVKQEYPEYSDLLKVIMRIIQVSFQENRGSRTEFEYEYRNGTVLVPQVKGSGVTQKSV
;
A
#
# COMPACT_ATOMS: atom_id res chain seq x y z
N MET A 1 60.09 -53.42 0.38
CA MET A 1 59.87 -51.97 0.42
C MET A 1 59.26 -51.53 -0.89
N SER A 2 58.25 -50.68 -0.76
CA SER A 2 57.38 -50.06 -1.77
C SER A 2 56.36 -50.94 -2.49
N ILE A 3 55.11 -50.58 -2.22
CA ILE A 3 53.83 -51.21 -2.55
C ILE A 3 53.27 -50.58 -3.84
N VAL A 4 52.57 -51.42 -4.60
CA VAL A 4 51.80 -51.11 -5.82
C VAL A 4 50.61 -50.19 -5.51
N GLN A 5 50.38 -49.17 -6.33
CA GLN A 5 49.03 -48.66 -6.62
C GLN A 5 48.89 -48.28 -8.11
N PRO A 6 47.75 -48.63 -8.76
CA PRO A 6 47.42 -48.25 -10.12
C PRO A 6 46.59 -46.95 -10.17
N ILE A 7 46.69 -46.25 -11.29
CA ILE A 7 45.92 -45.06 -11.65
C ILE A 7 44.43 -45.43 -11.76
N ILE A 8 43.59 -44.85 -10.89
CA ILE A 8 42.12 -44.95 -10.96
C ILE A 8 41.56 -43.58 -11.35
N ARG A 9 40.58 -43.62 -12.27
CA ARG A 9 39.79 -42.50 -12.77
C ARG A 9 38.95 -41.89 -11.64
N ASP A 10 39.14 -40.62 -11.33
CA ASP A 10 38.16 -39.87 -10.54
C ASP A 10 37.02 -39.41 -11.45
N GLN A 11 35.91 -40.13 -11.37
CA GLN A 11 34.61 -39.68 -11.83
C GLN A 11 34.13 -38.54 -10.92
N LEU A 12 33.78 -37.42 -11.54
CA LEU A 12 32.92 -36.39 -10.95
C LEU A 12 31.64 -37.07 -10.44
N VAL A 13 31.48 -37.15 -9.13
CA VAL A 13 30.18 -37.42 -8.51
C VAL A 13 29.36 -36.15 -8.67
N ILE A 14 28.73 -36.02 -9.83
CA ILE A 14 27.53 -35.21 -9.99
C ILE A 14 26.46 -35.97 -9.22
N HIS A 15 26.04 -35.45 -8.08
CA HIS A 15 24.74 -35.86 -7.54
C HIS A 15 23.70 -35.45 -8.57
N ASN A 16 23.21 -36.44 -9.31
CA ASN A 16 21.99 -36.32 -10.11
C ASN A 16 20.83 -36.09 -9.14
N ASP A 17 20.50 -34.83 -8.87
CA ASP A 17 19.14 -34.41 -8.49
C ASP A 17 18.28 -34.29 -9.75
N ASP A 18 18.27 -35.35 -10.57
CA ASP A 18 17.30 -35.51 -11.66
C ASP A 18 16.03 -36.17 -11.10
N ASP A 19 15.37 -35.47 -10.16
CA ASP A 19 13.98 -35.73 -9.77
C ASP A 19 13.10 -34.61 -10.36
N TRP A 20 13.24 -34.39 -11.68
CA TRP A 20 12.42 -33.47 -12.48
C TRP A 20 10.99 -33.98 -12.72
N ASP A 21 10.57 -35.06 -12.05
CA ASP A 21 9.21 -35.60 -12.08
C ASP A 21 8.29 -35.01 -10.99
N SER A 22 8.76 -34.02 -10.22
CA SER A 22 7.87 -33.26 -9.34
C SER A 22 7.00 -32.31 -10.18
N VAL A 23 5.70 -32.61 -10.23
CA VAL A 23 4.65 -31.77 -10.86
C VAL A 23 4.62 -30.34 -10.25
N TYR A 24 5.29 -30.14 -9.12
CA TYR A 24 5.38 -28.87 -8.42
C TYR A 24 6.81 -28.56 -7.99
N HIS A 25 7.26 -27.32 -8.22
CA HIS A 25 8.52 -26.80 -7.71
C HIS A 25 8.27 -25.60 -6.77
N VAL A 26 9.20 -25.36 -5.86
CA VAL A 26 9.13 -24.23 -4.90
C VAL A 26 9.96 -23.07 -5.42
N GLU A 27 9.32 -21.92 -5.65
CA GLU A 27 9.99 -20.66 -5.94
C GLU A 27 9.93 -19.74 -4.70
N TRP A 28 10.96 -18.91 -4.51
CA TRP A 28 11.01 -17.95 -3.41
C TRP A 28 10.73 -16.54 -3.94
N GLU A 29 9.67 -15.92 -3.46
CA GLU A 29 9.21 -14.62 -3.96
C GLU A 29 9.11 -13.57 -2.85
N PRO A 30 9.27 -12.27 -3.16
CA PRO A 30 9.16 -11.20 -2.17
C PRO A 30 7.80 -11.17 -1.45
N ASP A 31 7.82 -11.10 -0.12
CA ASP A 31 6.59 -10.99 0.70
C ASP A 31 6.08 -9.54 0.75
N ALA A 32 4.79 -9.37 0.44
CA ALA A 32 4.12 -8.08 0.45
C ALA A 32 4.12 -7.39 1.83
N ASN A 33 4.25 -8.14 2.92
CA ASN A 33 4.34 -7.56 4.28
C ASN A 33 5.62 -6.75 4.52
N PHE A 34 6.62 -6.88 3.63
CA PHE A 34 7.92 -6.19 3.68
C PHE A 34 8.11 -5.27 2.47
N PHE A 35 7.11 -5.13 1.60
CA PHE A 35 7.19 -4.33 0.39
C PHE A 35 7.26 -2.84 0.70
N THR A 36 8.31 -2.15 0.23
CA THR A 36 8.48 -0.69 0.37
C THR A 36 8.43 0.06 -0.98
N GLY A 37 8.22 -0.67 -2.08
CA GLY A 37 8.30 -0.15 -3.45
C GLY A 37 9.70 -0.21 -4.04
N SER A 38 9.81 0.02 -5.36
CA SER A 38 11.13 0.11 -6.00
C SER A 38 11.92 1.31 -5.44
N GLU A 39 13.15 1.08 -4.99
CA GLU A 39 14.11 2.12 -4.58
C GLU A 39 14.65 2.98 -5.75
N LEU A 40 13.93 3.03 -6.88
CA LEU A 40 14.18 4.02 -7.91
C LEU A 40 13.84 5.39 -7.32
N ARG A 41 14.78 5.96 -6.54
CA ARG A 41 14.86 7.39 -6.29
C ARG A 41 14.69 8.03 -7.67
N PRO A 42 13.72 8.94 -7.87
CA PRO A 42 13.72 9.75 -9.06
C PRO A 42 15.06 10.48 -9.10
N ARG A 43 16.00 9.98 -9.91
CA ARG A 43 17.32 10.58 -10.08
C ARG A 43 17.26 11.81 -10.97
N THR A 44 16.09 12.12 -11.53
CA THR A 44 15.91 13.31 -12.36
C THR A 44 15.69 14.51 -11.44
N PRO A 45 16.65 15.46 -11.33
CA PRO A 45 16.35 16.73 -10.69
C PRO A 45 15.15 17.36 -11.39
N LEU A 46 14.28 17.99 -10.61
CA LEU A 46 13.16 18.76 -11.12
C LEU A 46 13.66 19.73 -12.21
N CYS A 47 13.28 19.46 -13.46
CA CYS A 47 13.66 20.34 -14.56
C CYS A 47 13.02 21.71 -14.29
N LYS A 48 13.81 22.79 -14.37
CA LYS A 48 13.33 24.16 -14.18
C LYS A 48 12.08 24.45 -15.03
N ALA A 49 12.05 23.96 -16.27
CA ALA A 49 10.90 24.12 -17.16
C ALA A 49 9.61 23.49 -16.61
N THR A 50 9.71 22.35 -15.93
CA THR A 50 8.56 21.70 -15.28
C THR A 50 8.06 22.52 -14.10
N ALA A 51 8.97 23.03 -13.26
CA ALA A 51 8.63 23.93 -12.15
C ALA A 51 7.97 25.21 -12.65
N ASP A 52 8.58 25.87 -13.64
CA ASP A 52 8.05 27.10 -14.25
C ASP A 52 6.65 26.88 -14.84
N ARG A 53 6.41 25.74 -15.50
CA ARG A 53 5.07 25.37 -16.02
C ARG A 53 4.05 25.24 -14.90
N GLN A 54 4.35 24.50 -13.82
CA GLN A 54 3.42 24.30 -12.70
C GLN A 54 3.12 25.61 -11.96
N ILE A 55 4.14 26.45 -11.74
CA ILE A 55 3.96 27.78 -11.16
C ILE A 55 3.07 28.65 -12.06
N THR A 56 3.30 28.61 -13.38
CA THR A 56 2.52 29.40 -14.34
C THR A 56 1.06 28.93 -14.38
N LEU A 57 0.79 27.62 -14.33
CA LEU A 57 -0.58 27.09 -14.23
C LEU A 57 -1.26 27.54 -12.93
N ALA A 58 -0.55 27.45 -11.79
CA ALA A 58 -1.08 27.91 -10.51
C ALA A 58 -1.40 29.41 -10.52
N ARG A 59 -0.53 30.24 -11.11
CA ARG A 59 -0.76 31.67 -11.32
C ARG A 59 -1.96 31.93 -12.21
N ALA A 60 -2.08 31.21 -13.32
CA ALA A 60 -3.21 31.37 -14.23
C ALA A 60 -4.54 31.07 -13.54
N ALA A 61 -4.60 29.98 -12.78
CA ALA A 61 -5.79 29.63 -12.00
C ALA A 61 -6.12 30.69 -10.95
N ALA A 62 -5.12 31.18 -10.20
CA ALA A 62 -5.32 32.24 -9.23
C ALA A 62 -5.82 33.56 -9.87
N LEU A 63 -5.29 33.92 -11.04
CA LEU A 63 -5.76 35.06 -11.83
C LEU A 63 -7.20 34.88 -12.32
N ILE A 64 -7.54 33.69 -12.85
CA ILE A 64 -8.90 33.35 -13.28
C ILE A 64 -9.87 33.46 -12.10
N ILE A 65 -9.52 32.89 -10.95
CA ILE A 65 -10.34 32.93 -9.73
C ILE A 65 -10.56 34.38 -9.29
N ARG A 66 -9.48 35.15 -9.15
CA ARG A 66 -9.55 36.56 -8.72
C ARG A 66 -10.37 37.42 -9.68
N SER A 67 -10.12 37.28 -10.99
CA SER A 67 -10.87 38.02 -12.01
C SER A 67 -12.35 37.65 -11.98
N SER A 68 -12.68 36.36 -11.86
CA SER A 68 -14.06 35.89 -11.85
C SER A 68 -14.79 36.39 -10.60
N LEU A 69 -14.19 36.30 -9.42
CA LEU A 69 -14.80 36.81 -8.18
C LEU A 69 -15.07 38.31 -8.21
N ASN A 70 -14.21 39.08 -8.90
CA ASN A 70 -14.39 40.53 -9.06
C ASN A 70 -15.44 40.89 -10.12
N ASN A 71 -15.49 40.13 -11.22
CA ASN A 71 -16.31 40.47 -12.38
C ASN A 71 -17.72 39.89 -12.31
N ILE A 72 -17.90 38.69 -11.73
CA ILE A 72 -19.22 38.03 -11.62
C ILE A 72 -20.28 38.95 -11.01
N PRO A 73 -20.04 39.67 -9.89
CA PRO A 73 -21.03 40.58 -9.32
C PRO A 73 -21.35 41.79 -10.21
N LEU A 74 -20.48 42.12 -11.17
CA LEU A 74 -20.65 43.26 -12.10
C LEU A 74 -21.34 42.82 -13.40
N ASP A 75 -20.95 41.67 -13.94
CA ASP A 75 -21.40 41.14 -15.22
C ASP A 75 -22.78 40.47 -15.13
N ILE A 76 -23.19 40.09 -13.92
CA ILE A 76 -24.44 39.37 -13.66
C ILE A 76 -25.35 40.24 -12.78
N PRO A 77 -26.40 40.86 -13.37
CA PRO A 77 -27.45 41.52 -12.61
C PRO A 77 -28.08 40.55 -11.59
N ASP A 78 -28.24 41.00 -10.34
CA ASP A 78 -28.85 40.23 -9.24
C ASP A 78 -28.10 38.95 -8.83
N PHE A 79 -26.79 38.85 -9.12
CA PHE A 79 -25.97 37.75 -8.60
C PHE A 79 -26.00 37.73 -7.06
N ASP A 80 -26.57 36.66 -6.51
CA ASP A 80 -26.65 36.44 -5.08
C ASP A 80 -25.97 35.10 -4.73
N PRO A 81 -24.76 35.13 -4.14
CA PRO A 81 -24.05 33.94 -3.72
C PRO A 81 -24.85 33.01 -2.80
N SER A 82 -25.82 33.55 -2.05
CA SER A 82 -26.65 32.76 -1.14
C SER A 82 -27.63 31.84 -1.86
N LYS A 83 -27.92 32.13 -3.15
CA LYS A 83 -28.80 31.30 -4.00
C LYS A 83 -28.06 30.14 -4.68
N LEU A 84 -26.73 30.06 -4.58
CA LEU A 84 -25.97 28.94 -5.12
C LEU A 84 -26.30 27.65 -4.36
N THR A 85 -26.47 26.55 -5.08
CA THR A 85 -26.78 25.23 -4.52
C THR A 85 -25.81 24.15 -5.02
N GLY A 86 -25.70 23.05 -4.26
CA GLY A 86 -24.85 21.90 -4.60
C GLY A 86 -23.38 22.28 -4.79
N PHE A 87 -22.72 21.60 -5.72
CA PHE A 87 -21.28 21.77 -5.98
C PHE A 87 -20.89 23.20 -6.36
N ARG A 88 -21.79 23.97 -7.00
CA ARG A 88 -21.52 25.37 -7.40
C ARG A 88 -21.33 26.28 -6.20
N LYS A 89 -22.10 26.07 -5.13
CA LYS A 89 -21.95 26.78 -3.86
C LYS A 89 -20.58 26.51 -3.26
N GLN A 90 -20.17 25.24 -3.27
CA GLN A 90 -18.92 24.80 -2.68
C GLN A 90 -17.72 25.28 -3.51
N LEU A 91 -17.79 25.17 -4.83
CA LEU A 91 -16.79 25.74 -5.73
C LEU A 91 -16.61 27.25 -5.48
N TYR A 92 -17.70 28.01 -5.37
CA TYR A 92 -17.63 29.44 -5.08
C TYR A 92 -17.02 29.76 -3.71
N GLN A 93 -17.45 29.05 -2.66
CA GLN A 93 -16.90 29.20 -1.32
C GLN A 93 -15.40 28.86 -1.29
N TRP A 94 -14.97 27.80 -1.98
CA TRP A 94 -13.57 27.43 -2.09
C TRP A 94 -12.76 28.50 -2.83
N MET A 95 -13.29 29.03 -3.93
CA MET A 95 -12.66 30.13 -4.67
C MET A 95 -12.44 31.35 -3.78
N GLN A 96 -13.43 31.73 -2.96
CA GLN A 96 -13.33 32.85 -2.02
C GLN A 96 -12.28 32.58 -0.93
N ALA A 97 -12.29 31.39 -0.33
CA ALA A 97 -11.33 30.99 0.70
C ALA A 97 -9.91 30.98 0.13
N TYR A 98 -9.71 30.38 -1.05
CA TYR A 98 -8.43 30.36 -1.74
C TYR A 98 -7.94 31.78 -2.09
N ASN A 99 -8.79 32.62 -2.70
CA ASN A 99 -8.41 33.99 -3.08
C ASN A 99 -7.94 34.83 -1.88
N SER A 100 -8.52 34.60 -0.71
CA SER A 100 -8.18 35.29 0.55
C SER A 100 -6.96 34.69 1.26
N SER A 101 -6.54 33.48 0.89
CA SER A 101 -5.48 32.72 1.54
C SER A 101 -4.08 33.32 1.35
N GLN A 102 -3.15 32.94 2.22
CA GLN A 102 -1.74 33.28 2.07
C GLN A 102 -1.14 32.65 0.78
N ALA A 103 -1.61 31.47 0.39
CA ALA A 103 -1.14 30.79 -0.82
C ALA A 103 -1.44 31.61 -2.08
N SER A 104 -2.65 32.16 -2.22
CA SER A 104 -3.02 33.05 -3.33
C SER A 104 -2.14 34.31 -3.37
N LYS A 105 -1.93 34.95 -2.21
CA LYS A 105 -1.09 36.14 -2.09
C LYS A 105 0.36 35.88 -2.50
N LEU A 106 0.92 34.73 -2.13
CA LEU A 106 2.28 34.34 -2.51
C LEU A 106 2.39 34.05 -4.02
N VAL A 107 1.42 33.36 -4.59
CA VAL A 107 1.40 33.02 -6.03
C VAL A 107 1.31 34.28 -6.91
N LEU A 108 0.57 35.30 -6.46
CA LEU A 108 0.29 36.52 -7.21
C LEU A 108 1.14 37.74 -6.81
N GLY A 109 1.98 37.63 -5.77
CA GLY A 109 2.62 38.79 -5.13
C GLY A 109 3.55 39.60 -6.03
N ASP A 110 4.16 38.96 -7.02
CA ASP A 110 5.08 39.55 -8.01
C ASP A 110 4.46 39.65 -9.42
N VAL A 111 3.18 39.31 -9.58
CA VAL A 111 2.51 39.24 -10.88
C VAL A 111 1.98 40.61 -11.28
N THR A 112 2.64 41.23 -12.28
CA THR A 112 2.21 42.50 -12.88
C THR A 112 1.08 42.32 -13.90
N MET A 113 0.47 43.42 -14.36
CA MET A 113 -0.53 43.38 -15.42
C MET A 113 0.04 42.81 -16.74
N THR A 114 1.28 43.16 -17.08
CA THR A 114 1.95 42.62 -18.28
C THR A 114 2.12 41.10 -18.18
N VAL A 115 2.58 40.61 -17.03
CA VAL A 115 2.72 39.17 -16.77
C VAL A 115 1.36 38.48 -16.78
N THR A 116 0.30 39.13 -16.29
CA THR A 116 -1.07 38.61 -16.35
C THR A 116 -1.51 38.34 -17.79
N ILE A 117 -1.29 39.29 -18.71
CA ILE A 117 -1.64 39.15 -20.13
C ILE A 117 -0.82 38.02 -20.77
N GLU A 118 0.47 37.94 -20.48
CA GLU A 118 1.35 36.88 -20.99
C GLU A 118 0.91 35.49 -20.53
N ILE A 119 0.62 35.32 -19.24
CA ILE A 119 0.14 34.06 -18.67
C ILE A 119 -1.17 33.63 -19.35
N LEU A 120 -2.19 34.50 -19.34
CA LEU A 120 -3.50 34.15 -19.88
C LEU A 120 -3.47 33.89 -21.40
N SER A 121 -2.68 34.65 -22.17
CA SER A 121 -2.53 34.45 -23.62
C SER A 121 -1.71 33.20 -23.98
N SER A 122 -0.89 32.68 -23.06
CA SER A 122 -0.09 31.48 -23.28
C SER A 122 -0.81 30.17 -22.93
N LEU A 123 -1.93 30.20 -22.20
CA LEU A 123 -2.63 29.02 -21.68
C LEU A 123 -2.86 27.90 -22.71
N MET A 124 -3.34 28.23 -23.91
CA MET A 124 -3.59 27.24 -24.97
C MET A 124 -2.34 26.49 -25.44
N ARG A 125 -1.13 26.98 -25.11
CA ARG A 125 0.16 26.36 -25.44
C ARG A 125 0.76 25.59 -24.26
N MET A 126 0.09 25.56 -23.11
CA MET A 126 0.60 24.97 -21.86
C MET A 126 0.18 23.51 -21.64
N GLY A 127 -0.26 22.83 -22.69
CA GLY A 127 -0.79 21.48 -22.63
C GLY A 127 -2.24 21.46 -22.15
N VAL A 128 -2.72 20.26 -21.82
CA VAL A 128 -4.14 19.99 -21.54
C VAL A 128 -4.67 20.78 -20.35
N GLU A 129 -3.86 21.00 -19.32
CA GLU A 129 -4.22 21.81 -18.14
C GLU A 129 -4.47 23.27 -18.54
N GLY A 130 -3.62 23.80 -19.42
CA GLY A 130 -3.77 25.16 -19.92
C GLY A 130 -5.00 25.33 -20.82
N GLU A 131 -5.27 24.36 -21.69
CA GLU A 131 -6.49 24.31 -22.50
C GLU A 131 -7.76 24.29 -21.63
N LEU A 132 -7.77 23.47 -20.57
CA LEU A 132 -8.87 23.39 -19.62
C LEU A 132 -9.07 24.73 -18.90
N LEU A 133 -8.02 25.33 -18.36
CA LEU A 133 -8.10 26.64 -17.71
C LEU A 133 -8.59 27.74 -18.67
N ALA A 134 -8.14 27.73 -19.92
CA ALA A 134 -8.58 28.68 -20.96
C ALA A 134 -10.07 28.54 -21.30
N LYS A 135 -10.65 27.33 -21.15
CA LYS A 135 -12.09 27.09 -21.33
C LYS A 135 -12.90 27.40 -20.09
N ILE A 136 -12.39 27.05 -18.90
CA ILE A 136 -13.08 27.29 -17.63
C ILE A 136 -13.18 28.79 -17.35
N GLY A 137 -12.08 29.54 -17.50
CA GLY A 137 -12.00 30.93 -17.04
C GLY A 137 -13.12 31.83 -17.58
N PRO A 138 -13.31 31.94 -18.90
CA PRO A 138 -14.36 32.77 -19.49
C PRO A 138 -15.79 32.30 -19.15
N ASN A 139 -15.99 31.02 -18.83
CA ASN A 139 -17.31 30.43 -18.58
C ASN A 139 -17.65 30.33 -17.09
N LEU A 140 -16.76 30.72 -16.18
CA LEU A 140 -16.90 30.44 -14.75
C LEU A 140 -18.15 31.10 -14.13
N GLY A 141 -18.51 32.31 -14.56
CA GLY A 141 -19.74 32.97 -14.13
C GLY A 141 -21.00 32.20 -14.54
N ALA A 142 -21.07 31.77 -15.80
CA ALA A 142 -22.18 30.98 -16.34
C ALA A 142 -22.27 29.58 -15.70
N ILE A 143 -21.13 28.95 -15.41
CA ILE A 143 -21.06 27.67 -14.68
C ILE A 143 -21.64 27.83 -13.28
N LEU A 144 -21.27 28.89 -12.56
CA LEU A 144 -21.76 29.17 -11.20
C LEU A 144 -23.26 29.50 -11.18
N GLN A 145 -23.78 30.16 -12.21
CA GLN A 145 -25.23 30.36 -12.38
C GLN A 145 -25.99 29.09 -12.76
N GLY A 146 -25.29 28.07 -13.26
CA GLY A 146 -25.89 26.87 -13.84
C GLY A 146 -26.47 27.05 -15.24
N THR A 147 -26.13 28.13 -15.94
CA THR A 147 -26.49 28.34 -17.35
C THR A 147 -25.59 27.53 -18.30
N ILE A 148 -24.39 27.16 -17.84
CA ILE A 148 -23.48 26.23 -18.53
C ILE A 148 -23.20 25.02 -17.63
N ASP A 149 -23.35 23.83 -18.20
CA ASP A 149 -22.81 22.61 -17.62
C ASP A 149 -21.30 22.53 -17.94
N PRO A 150 -20.41 22.44 -16.92
CA PRO A 150 -18.97 22.34 -17.17
C PRO A 150 -18.54 21.00 -17.78
N MET A 151 -19.30 19.91 -17.61
CA MET A 151 -18.85 18.57 -18.01
C MET A 151 -18.56 18.45 -19.52
N PRO A 152 -19.43 18.93 -20.44
CA PRO A 152 -19.11 18.98 -21.87
C PRO A 152 -17.81 19.72 -22.20
N LEU A 153 -17.48 20.79 -21.46
CA LEU A 153 -16.25 21.56 -21.67
C LEU A 153 -15.00 20.77 -21.25
N LEU A 154 -15.09 20.01 -20.16
CA LEU A 154 -14.00 19.17 -19.65
C LEU A 154 -13.77 17.93 -20.53
N LEU A 155 -14.85 17.32 -21.02
CA LEU A 155 -14.83 16.04 -21.74
C LEU A 155 -14.55 16.17 -23.24
N GLU A 156 -14.79 17.34 -23.84
CA GLU A 156 -14.52 17.56 -25.26
C GLU A 156 -13.03 17.31 -25.56
N GLY A 157 -12.76 16.48 -26.57
CA GLY A 157 -11.39 16.06 -26.93
C GLY A 157 -10.67 15.28 -25.82
N ASP A 158 -11.43 14.62 -24.95
CA ASP A 158 -10.94 13.77 -23.86
C ASP A 158 -9.96 14.47 -22.91
N ARG A 159 -10.09 15.80 -22.77
CA ARG A 159 -9.11 16.63 -22.05
C ARG A 159 -8.99 16.24 -20.58
N PHE A 160 -10.11 16.00 -19.91
CA PHE A 160 -10.11 15.64 -18.49
C PHE A 160 -9.37 14.33 -18.21
N ASN A 161 -9.63 13.28 -18.99
CA ASN A 161 -8.94 12.00 -18.83
C ASN A 161 -7.45 12.14 -19.18
N ARG A 162 -7.10 12.82 -20.28
CA ARG A 162 -5.70 13.10 -20.63
C ARG A 162 -4.95 13.89 -19.55
N MET A 163 -5.62 14.83 -18.88
CA MET A 163 -5.05 15.55 -17.74
C MET A 163 -4.76 14.60 -16.57
N GLN A 164 -5.73 13.79 -16.15
CA GLN A 164 -5.56 12.84 -15.05
C GLN A 164 -4.51 11.76 -15.37
N ASP A 165 -4.41 11.37 -16.63
CA ASP A 165 -3.45 10.38 -17.11
C ASP A 165 -2.05 10.96 -17.17
N GLY A 166 -1.92 12.23 -17.55
CA GLY A 166 -0.67 12.97 -17.60
C GLY A 166 -0.09 13.36 -16.24
N MET A 167 -0.86 13.21 -15.14
CA MET A 167 -0.37 13.48 -13.78
C MET A 167 0.72 12.49 -13.38
N GLU A 168 1.98 12.93 -13.40
CA GLU A 168 3.15 12.11 -13.05
C GLU A 168 3.03 11.48 -11.65
N LEU A 169 2.53 12.24 -10.68
CA LEU A 169 2.33 11.74 -9.31
C LEU A 169 1.33 10.57 -9.26
N MET A 170 0.23 10.65 -10.02
CA MET A 170 -0.77 9.58 -10.10
C MET A 170 -0.22 8.35 -10.81
N GLN A 171 0.61 8.54 -11.84
CA GLN A 171 1.30 7.42 -12.51
C GLN A 171 2.24 6.69 -11.55
N LYS A 172 3.03 7.42 -10.75
CA LYS A 172 3.93 6.84 -9.74
C LYS A 172 3.15 6.08 -8.67
N MET A 173 2.07 6.67 -8.17
CA MET A 173 1.19 6.03 -7.18
C MET A 173 0.55 4.75 -7.74
N ARG A 174 0.02 4.77 -8.96
CA ARG A 174 -0.54 3.58 -9.63
C ARG A 174 0.51 2.50 -9.86
N ALA A 175 1.71 2.86 -10.30
CA ALA A 175 2.80 1.90 -10.47
C ALA A 175 3.19 1.23 -9.14
N HIS A 176 3.27 2.00 -8.05
CA HIS A 176 3.54 1.49 -6.71
C HIS A 176 2.42 0.57 -6.21
N LEU A 177 1.16 0.98 -6.34
CA LEU A 177 -0.01 0.16 -6.00
C LEU A 177 0.00 -1.17 -6.79
N ARG A 178 0.29 -1.12 -8.09
CA ARG A 178 0.36 -2.31 -8.95
C ARG A 178 1.41 -3.29 -8.46
N GLN A 179 2.60 -2.80 -8.12
CA GLN A 179 3.70 -3.63 -7.62
C GLN A 179 3.33 -4.28 -6.27
N TYR A 180 2.76 -3.49 -5.35
CA TYR A 180 2.28 -4.01 -4.07
C TYR A 180 1.22 -5.11 -4.26
N LEU A 181 0.16 -4.83 -5.04
CA LEU A 181 -0.92 -5.80 -5.26
C LEU A 181 -0.45 -7.06 -5.99
N SER A 182 0.52 -6.93 -6.90
CA SER A 182 1.13 -8.09 -7.55
C SER A 182 1.83 -8.98 -6.51
N SER A 183 2.65 -8.40 -5.63
CA SER A 183 3.30 -9.14 -4.52
C SER A 183 2.31 -9.67 -3.49
N TYR A 184 1.19 -8.97 -3.23
CA TYR A 184 0.14 -9.46 -2.33
C TYR A 184 -0.56 -10.69 -2.91
N ALA A 185 -0.76 -10.71 -4.23
CA ALA A 185 -1.49 -11.75 -4.92
C ALA A 185 -0.67 -13.02 -5.21
N THR A 186 0.66 -12.98 -5.06
CA THR A 186 1.50 -14.18 -5.18
C THR A 186 1.31 -15.12 -3.99
N LYS A 187 1.21 -14.55 -2.79
CA LYS A 187 1.09 -15.27 -1.52
C LYS A 187 -0.08 -16.25 -1.47
N LYS A 188 -1.27 -15.73 -1.79
CA LYS A 188 -2.52 -16.50 -1.88
C LYS A 188 -3.41 -15.90 -2.96
N PRO A 189 -4.21 -16.74 -3.65
CA PRO A 189 -5.14 -16.27 -4.66
C PRO A 189 -6.00 -15.11 -4.15
N VAL A 190 -6.14 -14.08 -4.98
CA VAL A 190 -7.07 -12.98 -4.74
C VAL A 190 -8.35 -13.30 -5.50
N LEU A 191 -9.46 -13.46 -4.79
CA LEU A 191 -10.73 -13.92 -5.37
C LEU A 191 -11.75 -12.79 -5.47
N ASN A 192 -11.81 -11.91 -4.47
CA ASN A 192 -12.79 -10.84 -4.41
C ASN A 192 -12.13 -9.48 -4.19
N VAL A 193 -12.32 -8.56 -5.13
CA VAL A 193 -11.84 -7.18 -5.05
C VAL A 193 -13.02 -6.23 -5.00
N LEU A 194 -12.97 -5.26 -4.09
CA LEU A 194 -13.89 -4.13 -4.03
C LEU A 194 -13.12 -2.85 -4.34
N GLU A 195 -13.55 -2.11 -5.35
CA GLU A 195 -13.10 -0.73 -5.57
C GLU A 195 -14.21 0.24 -5.18
N VAL A 196 -13.86 1.24 -4.40
CA VAL A 196 -14.76 2.21 -3.78
C VAL A 196 -14.45 3.62 -4.24
N SER A 197 -15.50 4.40 -4.49
CA SER A 197 -15.44 5.75 -5.07
C SER A 197 -14.71 5.75 -6.42
N ALA A 198 -15.09 4.81 -7.28
CA ALA A 198 -14.44 4.56 -8.57
C ALA A 198 -14.40 5.80 -9.47
N SER A 199 -13.32 6.57 -9.38
CA SER A 199 -13.24 7.89 -10.01
C SER A 199 -12.73 7.86 -11.45
N THR A 200 -11.94 6.84 -11.84
CA THR A 200 -11.34 6.73 -13.17
C THR A 200 -11.16 5.27 -13.59
N SER A 201 -11.27 4.97 -14.88
CA SER A 201 -10.95 3.64 -15.44
C SER A 201 -9.50 3.22 -15.20
N ASN A 202 -8.60 4.17 -14.97
CA ASN A 202 -7.16 3.93 -14.95
C ASN A 202 -6.69 3.27 -13.66
N THR A 203 -7.30 3.62 -12.53
CA THR A 203 -7.06 2.91 -11.28
C THR A 203 -7.59 1.48 -11.37
N THR A 204 -8.80 1.29 -11.91
CA THR A 204 -9.38 -0.03 -12.14
C THR A 204 -8.50 -0.88 -13.07
N GLN A 205 -8.01 -0.32 -14.18
CA GLN A 205 -7.06 -0.98 -15.09
C GLN A 205 -5.75 -1.37 -14.38
N THR A 206 -5.22 -0.50 -13.52
CA THR A 206 -4.01 -0.78 -12.72
C THR A 206 -4.19 -2.03 -11.86
N ILE A 207 -5.36 -2.20 -11.24
CA ILE A 207 -5.65 -3.39 -10.44
C ILE A 207 -5.79 -4.63 -11.34
N PHE A 208 -6.47 -4.54 -12.48
CA PHE A 208 -6.55 -5.67 -13.41
C PHE A 208 -5.19 -6.11 -13.92
N GLU A 209 -4.27 -5.17 -14.17
CA GLU A 209 -2.90 -5.50 -14.54
C GLU A 209 -2.15 -6.20 -13.41
N ALA A 210 -2.32 -5.74 -12.16
CA ALA A 210 -1.70 -6.37 -10.98
C ALA A 210 -2.19 -7.81 -10.77
N LEU A 211 -3.46 -8.06 -11.05
CA LEU A 211 -4.13 -9.35 -10.79
C LEU A 211 -4.29 -10.20 -12.06
N ARG A 212 -3.59 -9.87 -13.15
CA ARG A 212 -3.78 -10.53 -14.46
C ARG A 212 -3.46 -12.03 -14.46
N GLU A 213 -2.56 -12.47 -13.59
CA GLU A 213 -2.16 -13.88 -13.46
C GLU A 213 -3.13 -14.69 -12.57
N GLN A 214 -4.11 -14.03 -11.95
CA GLN A 214 -5.10 -14.67 -11.09
C GLN A 214 -6.17 -15.35 -11.94
N LYS A 215 -6.41 -16.65 -11.69
CA LYS A 215 -7.30 -17.48 -12.51
C LYS A 215 -8.78 -17.08 -12.43
N SER A 216 -9.24 -16.54 -11.30
CA SER A 216 -10.64 -16.19 -11.06
C SER A 216 -10.74 -15.04 -10.06
N VAL A 217 -10.99 -13.82 -10.57
CA VAL A 217 -11.20 -12.62 -9.76
C VAL A 217 -12.62 -12.11 -10.01
N SER A 218 -13.43 -12.00 -8.96
CA SER A 218 -14.66 -11.22 -8.94
C SER A 218 -14.31 -9.79 -8.56
N TYR A 219 -14.69 -8.82 -9.41
CA TYR A 219 -14.40 -7.41 -9.19
C TYR A 219 -15.69 -6.64 -9.00
N THR A 220 -15.87 -6.00 -7.85
CA THR A 220 -17.02 -5.14 -7.56
C THR A 220 -16.57 -3.69 -7.58
N LEU A 221 -17.05 -2.94 -8.57
CA LEU A 221 -16.85 -1.50 -8.68
C LEU A 221 -18.02 -0.78 -8.01
N THR A 222 -17.70 0.17 -7.12
CA THR A 222 -18.69 0.89 -6.34
C THR A 222 -18.44 2.39 -6.30
N ASP A 223 -19.54 3.12 -6.24
CA ASP A 223 -19.62 4.57 -6.09
C ASP A 223 -21.01 4.89 -5.51
N SER A 224 -21.18 6.07 -4.90
CA SER A 224 -22.51 6.53 -4.49
C SER A 224 -23.33 7.02 -5.68
N SER A 225 -22.67 7.37 -6.79
CA SER A 225 -23.26 7.83 -8.04
C SER A 225 -23.26 6.75 -9.12
N LEU A 226 -24.46 6.36 -9.57
CA LEU A 226 -24.61 5.38 -10.66
C LEU A 226 -24.03 5.87 -11.99
N SER A 227 -24.06 7.17 -12.27
CA SER A 227 -23.53 7.74 -13.51
C SER A 227 -22.00 7.59 -13.60
N VAL A 228 -21.31 7.71 -12.45
CA VAL A 228 -19.87 7.45 -12.33
C VAL A 228 -19.55 5.98 -12.62
N LEU A 229 -20.35 5.06 -12.10
CA LEU A 229 -20.17 3.62 -12.36
C LEU A 229 -20.35 3.27 -13.84
N GLU A 230 -21.34 3.85 -14.51
CA GLU A 230 -21.58 3.64 -15.94
C GLU A 230 -20.43 4.21 -16.79
N GLN A 231 -19.94 5.40 -16.45
CA GLN A 231 -18.80 6.01 -17.12
C GLN A 231 -17.53 5.16 -16.96
N THR A 232 -17.20 4.74 -15.73
CA THR A 232 -16.02 3.91 -15.48
C THR A 232 -16.12 2.55 -16.16
N LYS A 233 -17.30 1.92 -16.18
CA LYS A 233 -17.53 0.66 -16.91
C LYS A 233 -17.34 0.83 -18.42
N SER A 234 -17.69 1.97 -19.00
CA SER A 234 -17.48 2.19 -20.44
C SER A 234 -16.00 2.13 -20.85
N GLY A 235 -15.10 2.52 -19.94
CA GLY A 235 -13.65 2.43 -20.10
C GLY A 235 -13.04 1.07 -19.74
N VAL A 236 -13.85 0.12 -19.24
CA VAL A 236 -13.39 -1.19 -18.78
C VAL A 236 -14.41 -2.29 -19.16
N THR A 237 -14.07 -3.12 -20.14
CA THR A 237 -14.87 -4.28 -20.52
C THR A 237 -14.24 -5.59 -20.02
N LYS A 238 -14.82 -6.15 -18.94
CA LYS A 238 -14.49 -7.48 -18.40
C LYS A 238 -15.77 -8.17 -17.92
N ASP A 239 -15.95 -9.45 -18.26
CA ASP A 239 -17.17 -10.21 -17.95
C ASP A 239 -17.38 -10.44 -16.44
N PHE A 240 -16.33 -10.31 -15.63
CA PHE A 240 -16.34 -10.51 -14.18
C PHE A 240 -16.51 -9.21 -13.36
N LEU A 241 -16.74 -8.07 -14.04
CA LEU A 241 -16.96 -6.77 -13.40
C LEU A 241 -18.43 -6.61 -12.98
N LYS A 242 -18.66 -6.37 -11.69
CA LYS A 242 -19.96 -6.07 -11.09
C LYS A 242 -20.02 -4.60 -10.70
N LEU A 243 -21.11 -3.92 -11.04
CA LEU A 243 -21.38 -2.57 -10.57
C LEU A 243 -22.33 -2.64 -9.39
N LYS A 244 -22.06 -1.90 -8.32
CA LYS A 244 -22.97 -1.80 -7.19
C LYS A 244 -22.84 -0.43 -6.49
N SER A 245 -23.97 0.18 -6.15
CA SER A 245 -23.95 1.42 -5.36
C SER A 245 -23.42 1.15 -3.95
N LEU A 246 -22.56 2.03 -3.45
CA LEU A 246 -22.09 2.02 -2.07
C LEU A 246 -21.87 3.46 -1.59
N ASP A 247 -22.57 3.85 -0.53
CA ASP A 247 -22.22 4.99 0.29
C ASP A 247 -21.31 4.54 1.43
N ILE A 248 -20.05 4.98 1.40
CA ILE A 248 -19.02 4.59 2.37
C ILE A 248 -19.30 5.09 3.79
N ASN A 249 -20.13 6.13 3.90
CA ASN A 249 -20.46 6.78 5.16
C ASN A 249 -21.61 6.06 5.90
N ARG A 250 -22.18 5.02 5.29
CA ARG A 250 -23.28 4.24 5.85
C ARG A 250 -22.86 2.78 6.01
N ASP A 251 -23.58 2.06 6.87
CA ASP A 251 -23.31 0.64 7.09
C ASP A 251 -23.38 -0.13 5.76
N SER A 252 -22.34 -0.90 5.48
CA SER A 252 -22.19 -1.60 4.20
C SER A 252 -23.05 -2.87 4.14
N ILE A 253 -23.35 -3.49 5.27
CA ILE A 253 -24.17 -4.70 5.38
C ILE A 253 -25.64 -4.36 5.11
N GLU A 254 -26.13 -3.24 5.65
CA GLU A 254 -27.46 -2.69 5.35
C GLU A 254 -27.65 -2.34 3.87
N GLN A 255 -26.55 -2.02 3.17
CA GLN A 255 -26.51 -1.80 1.72
C GLN A 255 -26.37 -3.12 0.91
N GLY A 256 -26.54 -4.27 1.59
CA GLY A 256 -26.58 -5.60 1.00
C GLY A 256 -25.22 -6.17 0.63
N PHE A 257 -24.13 -5.65 1.20
CA PHE A 257 -22.81 -6.28 1.08
C PHE A 257 -22.65 -7.40 2.12
N SER A 258 -21.83 -8.38 1.80
CA SER A 258 -21.54 -9.50 2.69
C SER A 258 -20.28 -9.22 3.51
N SER A 259 -20.32 -9.53 4.80
CA SER A 259 -19.18 -9.40 5.69
C SER A 259 -18.06 -10.39 5.31
N ASN A 260 -16.81 -10.07 5.64
CA ASN A 260 -15.65 -10.95 5.47
C ASN A 260 -15.60 -11.63 4.09
N THR A 261 -15.79 -10.85 3.02
CA THR A 261 -15.92 -11.37 1.65
C THR A 261 -14.75 -10.97 0.77
N TYR A 262 -14.22 -9.76 0.95
CA TYR A 262 -13.21 -9.19 0.06
C TYR A 262 -11.80 -9.49 0.54
N ASP A 263 -10.93 -9.88 -0.40
CA ASP A 263 -9.49 -10.03 -0.18
C ASP A 263 -8.78 -8.67 -0.25
N VAL A 264 -9.26 -7.79 -1.14
CA VAL A 264 -8.70 -6.46 -1.36
C VAL A 264 -9.85 -5.45 -1.42
N ILE A 265 -9.72 -4.37 -0.65
CA ILE A 265 -10.51 -3.16 -0.80
C ILE A 265 -9.59 -2.02 -1.22
N LEU A 266 -9.89 -1.39 -2.35
CA LEU A 266 -9.30 -0.11 -2.74
C LEU A 266 -10.32 1.01 -2.54
N VAL A 267 -9.92 2.10 -1.88
CA VAL A 267 -10.73 3.31 -1.76
C VAL A 267 -10.02 4.48 -2.41
N ASN A 268 -10.67 5.11 -3.39
CA ASN A 268 -10.17 6.32 -4.03
C ASN A 268 -10.64 7.57 -3.27
N ASN A 269 -9.73 8.53 -3.08
CA ASN A 269 -9.96 9.86 -2.51
C ASN A 269 -10.76 9.84 -1.19
N ILE A 270 -10.46 8.90 -0.29
CA ILE A 270 -11.18 8.77 0.99
C ILE A 270 -11.22 10.08 1.80
N LEU A 271 -10.16 10.90 1.74
CA LEU A 271 -10.12 12.19 2.43
C LEU A 271 -11.14 13.19 1.88
N GLN A 272 -11.65 13.00 0.66
CA GLN A 272 -12.66 13.83 0.02
C GLN A 272 -14.08 13.31 0.28
N THR A 273 -14.25 11.99 0.40
CA THR A 273 -15.56 11.35 0.44
C THR A 273 -16.04 10.93 1.84
N ALA A 274 -15.13 10.64 2.78
CA ALA A 274 -15.48 10.12 4.11
C ALA A 274 -15.83 11.23 5.12
N ASN A 275 -17.00 11.21 5.74
CA ASN A 275 -17.37 12.16 6.80
C ASN A 275 -16.56 11.97 8.08
N SER A 276 -16.28 10.70 8.41
CA SER A 276 -15.45 10.28 9.52
C SER A 276 -14.57 9.13 9.05
N LEU A 277 -13.24 9.30 9.15
CA LEU A 277 -12.30 8.23 8.81
C LEU A 277 -12.51 7.00 9.68
N SER A 278 -12.77 7.18 10.98
CA SER A 278 -12.96 6.05 11.88
C SER A 278 -14.20 5.25 11.51
N GLU A 279 -15.35 5.89 11.32
CA GLU A 279 -16.60 5.20 10.95
C GLU A 279 -16.49 4.52 9.59
N THR A 280 -15.87 5.20 8.62
CA THR A 280 -15.62 4.63 7.29
C THR A 280 -14.71 3.41 7.38
N LEU A 281 -13.61 3.49 8.13
CA LEU A 281 -12.70 2.36 8.33
C LEU A 281 -13.40 1.19 9.02
N ALA A 282 -14.27 1.45 10.00
CA ALA A 282 -15.09 0.41 10.62
C ALA A 282 -16.02 -0.27 9.61
N ASN A 283 -16.71 0.50 8.75
CA ASN A 283 -17.58 -0.04 7.70
C ASN A 283 -16.81 -0.91 6.68
N LEU A 284 -15.60 -0.50 6.30
CA LEU A 284 -14.74 -1.25 5.38
C LEU A 284 -14.18 -2.50 6.04
N ARG A 285 -13.85 -2.44 7.34
CA ARG A 285 -13.34 -3.58 8.09
C ARG A 285 -14.33 -4.75 8.10
N GLN A 286 -15.63 -4.47 8.17
CA GLN A 286 -16.68 -5.51 8.13
C GLN A 286 -16.64 -6.33 6.84
N LEU A 287 -16.20 -5.74 5.73
CA LEU A 287 -16.20 -6.34 4.40
C LEU A 287 -14.94 -7.17 4.09
N LEU A 288 -13.80 -6.83 4.71
CA LEU A 288 -12.52 -7.51 4.52
C LEU A 288 -12.43 -8.80 5.33
N ILE A 289 -11.89 -9.85 4.71
CA ILE A 289 -11.45 -11.04 5.45
C ILE A 289 -10.28 -10.69 6.40
N PRO A 290 -10.06 -11.46 7.48
CA PRO A 290 -8.79 -11.40 8.21
C PRO A 290 -7.61 -11.65 7.27
N GLY A 291 -6.62 -10.76 7.30
CA GLY A 291 -5.48 -10.74 6.37
C GLY A 291 -5.74 -10.05 5.03
N GLY A 292 -6.97 -9.56 4.80
CA GLY A 292 -7.34 -8.79 3.61
C GLY A 292 -6.63 -7.44 3.56
N ALA A 293 -6.27 -6.98 2.37
CA ALA A 293 -5.57 -5.71 2.16
C ALA A 293 -6.56 -4.55 1.98
N LEU A 294 -6.33 -3.47 2.73
CA LEU A 294 -6.93 -2.17 2.51
C LEU A 294 -5.90 -1.25 1.85
N ALA A 295 -6.23 -0.72 0.68
CA ALA A 295 -5.47 0.33 0.02
C ALA A 295 -6.31 1.60 -0.08
N LEU A 296 -5.81 2.71 0.46
CA LEU A 296 -6.42 4.04 0.35
C LEU A 296 -5.53 4.87 -0.55
N VAL A 297 -6.05 5.32 -1.67
CA VAL A 297 -5.31 6.12 -2.65
C VAL A 297 -6.00 7.44 -2.90
N GLY A 298 -5.25 8.51 -3.11
CA GLY A 298 -5.86 9.80 -3.41
C GLY A 298 -4.90 10.97 -3.31
N LEU A 299 -5.43 12.16 -3.59
CA LEU A 299 -4.70 13.42 -3.47
C LEU A 299 -4.77 13.93 -2.02
N SER A 300 -3.64 14.35 -1.45
CA SER A 300 -3.57 15.01 -0.13
C SER A 300 -3.51 16.53 -0.26
N ASP A 301 -2.70 17.02 -1.21
CA ASP A 301 -2.53 18.44 -1.49
C ASP A 301 -2.64 18.68 -3.00
N ILE A 302 -3.38 19.71 -3.39
CA ILE A 302 -3.70 19.98 -4.78
C ILE A 302 -3.45 21.45 -5.09
N SER A 303 -2.73 21.71 -6.18
CA SER A 303 -2.49 23.07 -6.65
C SER A 303 -3.81 23.74 -7.04
N PRO A 304 -3.92 25.08 -6.97
CA PRO A 304 -5.14 25.80 -7.33
C PRO A 304 -5.60 25.53 -8.77
N ALA A 305 -4.69 25.22 -9.70
CA ALA A 305 -5.04 24.86 -11.06
C ALA A 305 -5.84 23.56 -11.10
N TYR A 306 -5.34 22.52 -10.45
CA TYR A 306 -6.02 21.22 -10.39
C TYR A 306 -7.27 21.28 -9.52
N SER A 307 -7.27 22.01 -8.41
CA SER A 307 -8.47 22.23 -7.60
C SER A 307 -9.57 22.93 -8.39
N LEU A 308 -9.23 23.92 -9.23
CA LEU A 308 -10.20 24.58 -10.10
C LEU A 308 -10.72 23.62 -11.18
N MET A 309 -9.83 22.88 -11.86
CA MET A 309 -10.22 21.94 -12.93
C MET A 309 -11.06 20.77 -12.41
N LEU A 310 -10.67 20.16 -11.29
CA LEU A 310 -11.39 19.06 -10.66
C LEU A 310 -12.69 19.55 -10.01
N GLY A 311 -12.69 20.74 -9.41
CA GLY A 311 -13.86 21.34 -8.76
C GLY A 311 -15.02 21.65 -9.71
N MET A 312 -14.81 21.55 -11.03
CA MET A 312 -15.88 21.61 -12.03
C MET A 312 -16.75 20.35 -12.05
N ASN A 313 -16.28 19.22 -11.51
CA ASN A 313 -17.02 17.98 -11.41
C ASN A 313 -17.76 17.92 -10.07
N GLU A 314 -19.08 17.75 -10.10
CA GLU A 314 -19.92 17.69 -8.90
C GLU A 314 -19.52 16.56 -7.94
N ASN A 315 -19.01 15.45 -8.46
CA ASN A 315 -18.60 14.28 -7.67
C ASN A 315 -17.35 14.54 -6.83
N MET A 316 -16.64 15.64 -7.05
CA MET A 316 -15.48 16.05 -6.24
C MET A 316 -15.89 16.75 -4.94
N TRP A 317 -17.19 16.98 -4.74
CA TRP A 317 -17.72 17.69 -3.58
C TRP A 317 -18.67 16.81 -2.78
N SER A 318 -18.49 16.78 -1.47
CA SER A 318 -19.42 16.10 -0.57
C SER A 318 -20.65 16.96 -0.31
N ALA A 319 -21.85 16.39 -0.35
CA ALA A 319 -23.06 17.13 -0.01
C ALA A 319 -23.09 17.61 1.47
N GLU A 320 -22.31 16.97 2.34
CA GLU A 320 -22.38 17.16 3.79
C GLU A 320 -21.26 18.05 4.34
N ARG A 321 -20.12 18.11 3.65
CA ARG A 321 -18.93 18.82 4.10
C ARG A 321 -18.33 19.70 3.02
N PHE A 322 -17.97 20.91 3.43
CA PHE A 322 -17.32 21.89 2.56
C PHE A 322 -15.81 21.62 2.41
N GLU A 323 -15.13 21.22 3.48
CA GLU A 323 -13.68 21.02 3.47
C GLU A 323 -13.27 19.54 3.35
N GLN A 324 -12.08 19.36 2.78
CA GLN A 324 -11.41 18.06 2.74
C GLN A 324 -10.86 17.69 4.11
N LEU A 325 -10.84 16.41 4.45
CA LEU A 325 -10.12 15.97 5.65
C LEU A 325 -8.62 16.15 5.40
N SER A 326 -7.93 16.78 6.35
CA SER A 326 -6.48 16.89 6.32
C SER A 326 -5.85 15.51 6.31
N TYR A 327 -4.75 15.35 5.56
CA TYR A 327 -3.97 14.12 5.58
C TYR A 327 -3.40 13.89 7.00
N PRO A 328 -3.76 12.78 7.68
CA PRO A 328 -3.28 12.50 9.04
C PRO A 328 -1.76 12.29 9.10
N SER A 329 -1.17 12.56 10.27
CA SER A 329 0.21 12.15 10.54
C SER A 329 0.33 10.62 10.55
N ASN A 330 1.55 10.08 10.45
CA ASN A 330 1.75 8.63 10.53
C ASN A 330 1.24 8.04 11.86
N ASP A 331 1.40 8.76 12.96
CA ASP A 331 0.92 8.32 14.28
C ASP A 331 -0.62 8.34 14.34
N ASP A 332 -1.24 9.35 13.75
CA ASP A 332 -2.71 9.44 13.70
C ASP A 332 -3.30 8.37 12.77
N TRP A 333 -2.66 8.09 11.63
CA TRP A 333 -3.03 6.96 10.77
C TRP A 333 -2.92 5.63 11.51
N ASN A 334 -1.82 5.38 12.22
CA ASN A 334 -1.64 4.17 13.00
C ASN A 334 -2.73 4.02 14.07
N LYS A 335 -3.04 5.09 14.82
CA LYS A 335 -4.13 5.08 15.83
C LYS A 335 -5.49 4.81 15.19
N LEU A 336 -5.81 5.48 14.08
CA LEU A 336 -7.08 5.30 13.36
C LEU A 336 -7.23 3.87 12.85
N LEU A 337 -6.20 3.33 12.19
CA LEU A 337 -6.22 1.98 11.63
C LEU A 337 -6.32 0.92 12.73
N GLN A 338 -5.48 1.01 13.76
CA GLN A 338 -5.49 0.05 14.87
C GLN A 338 -6.78 0.12 15.69
N GLY A 339 -7.33 1.33 15.88
CA GLY A 339 -8.63 1.54 16.53
C GLY A 339 -9.80 0.90 15.77
N ASN A 340 -9.63 0.60 14.49
CA ASN A 340 -10.65 -0.01 13.62
C ASN A 340 -10.25 -1.42 13.14
N GLN A 341 -9.47 -2.15 13.96
CA GLN A 341 -9.06 -3.55 13.72
C GLN A 341 -8.26 -3.78 12.42
N PHE A 342 -7.37 -2.83 12.10
CA PHE A 342 -6.31 -3.03 11.12
C PHE A 342 -4.93 -3.07 11.80
N SER A 343 -3.89 -3.52 11.09
CA SER A 343 -2.51 -3.64 11.60
C SER A 343 -1.86 -2.29 11.95
N GLY A 344 -2.29 -1.21 11.29
CA GLY A 344 -1.57 0.06 11.22
C GLY A 344 -1.02 0.29 9.80
N LEU A 345 -0.05 1.17 9.65
CA LEU A 345 0.59 1.43 8.37
C LEU A 345 1.47 0.23 7.98
N GLU A 346 1.18 -0.39 6.84
CA GLU A 346 2.07 -1.38 6.21
C GLU A 346 3.26 -0.67 5.55
N PRO A 347 4.42 -1.34 5.39
CA PRO A 347 5.60 -0.78 4.72
C PRO A 347 5.34 -0.27 3.30
N ALA A 348 4.27 -0.77 2.66
CA ALA A 348 3.82 -0.34 1.35
C ALA A 348 3.20 1.06 1.36
N THR A 349 2.96 1.66 2.53
CA THR A 349 2.45 3.02 2.65
C THR A 349 3.46 4.03 2.11
N LYS A 350 3.03 4.90 1.19
CA LYS A 350 3.91 5.88 0.55
C LYS A 350 3.17 7.16 0.13
N THR A 351 3.83 8.30 0.32
CA THR A 351 3.42 9.58 -0.28
C THR A 351 4.26 9.88 -1.51
N PHE A 352 3.69 10.64 -2.44
CA PHE A 352 4.34 11.06 -3.66
C PHE A 352 4.16 12.56 -3.82
N ASP A 353 5.28 13.28 -3.75
CA ASP A 353 5.29 14.72 -3.88
C ASP A 353 5.63 15.14 -5.31
N TYR A 354 5.00 16.23 -5.72
CA TYR A 354 5.24 16.94 -6.97
C TYR A 354 5.08 18.45 -6.71
N ILE A 355 5.45 19.29 -7.68
CA ILE A 355 5.42 20.75 -7.47
C ILE A 355 4.00 21.21 -7.11
N GLY A 356 3.82 21.66 -5.86
CA GLY A 356 2.57 22.18 -5.32
C GLY A 356 1.46 21.14 -5.17
N GLN A 357 1.78 19.84 -5.18
CA GLN A 357 0.81 18.75 -5.14
C GLN A 357 1.40 17.51 -4.46
N SER A 358 0.56 16.76 -3.76
CA SER A 358 0.94 15.49 -3.16
C SER A 358 -0.20 14.47 -3.25
N CYS A 359 0.15 13.20 -3.42
CA CYS A 359 -0.79 12.09 -3.29
C CYS A 359 -0.26 11.02 -2.36
N TYR A 360 -1.13 10.10 -2.00
CA TYR A 360 -0.83 9.02 -1.06
C TYR A 360 -1.33 7.67 -1.56
N CYS A 361 -0.62 6.64 -1.14
CA CYS A 361 -1.06 5.25 -1.15
C CYS A 361 -0.85 4.73 0.27
N VAL A 362 -1.91 4.71 1.08
CA VAL A 362 -1.89 4.14 2.43
C VAL A 362 -2.32 2.69 2.34
N VAL A 363 -1.55 1.80 2.96
CA VAL A 363 -1.82 0.36 2.95
C VAL A 363 -1.94 -0.14 4.39
N SER A 364 -2.96 -0.94 4.64
CA SER A 364 -3.19 -1.60 5.93
C SER A 364 -3.74 -3.01 5.74
N THR A 365 -3.59 -3.87 6.75
CA THR A 365 -4.12 -5.24 6.73
C THR A 365 -5.25 -5.37 7.73
N ALA A 366 -6.37 -5.99 7.35
CA ALA A 366 -7.45 -6.31 8.27
C ALA A 366 -6.99 -7.38 9.28
N VAL A 367 -7.16 -7.12 10.57
CA VAL A 367 -6.73 -8.01 11.65
C VAL A 367 -7.95 -8.45 12.45
N GLU A 368 -8.07 -9.75 12.72
CA GLU A 368 -9.18 -10.29 13.53
C GLU A 368 -9.00 -9.95 15.02
N SER A 369 -7.78 -10.09 15.52
CA SER A 369 -7.41 -9.75 16.89
C SER A 369 -5.91 -9.48 17.00
N THR A 370 -5.52 -8.69 18.00
CA THR A 370 -4.12 -8.47 18.34
C THR A 370 -3.82 -9.02 19.74
N GLN A 371 -2.60 -9.49 19.94
CA GLN A 371 -2.14 -10.06 21.20
C GLN A 371 -0.82 -9.41 21.63
N ARG A 372 -0.65 -9.21 22.94
CA ARG A 372 0.59 -8.69 23.53
C ARG A 372 1.40 -9.87 24.08
N LEU A 373 2.10 -10.56 23.19
CA LEU A 373 3.03 -11.62 23.57
C LEU A 373 4.39 -11.03 23.94
N MET A 374 4.99 -11.56 24.99
CA MET A 374 6.36 -11.27 25.38
C MET A 374 7.32 -12.12 24.54
N VAL A 375 8.61 -11.77 24.52
CA VAL A 375 9.61 -12.50 23.74
C VAL A 375 10.67 -13.10 24.66
N ASN A 376 10.96 -14.38 24.52
CA ASN A 376 12.12 -14.99 25.18
C ASN A 376 13.15 -15.38 24.12
N ILE A 377 14.31 -14.73 24.16
CA ILE A 377 15.38 -14.89 23.19
C ILE A 377 16.35 -15.96 23.69
N LEU A 378 16.66 -16.93 22.84
CA LEU A 378 17.49 -18.08 23.14
C LEU A 378 18.74 -18.04 22.24
N PRO A 379 19.86 -17.43 22.68
CA PRO A 379 21.07 -17.26 21.88
C PRO A 379 21.98 -18.50 21.78
N GLY A 380 21.57 -19.61 22.40
CA GLY A 380 22.44 -20.79 22.58
C GLY A 380 23.34 -20.69 23.82
N SER A 381 23.83 -21.85 24.27
CA SER A 381 24.70 -21.98 25.44
C SER A 381 26.15 -21.59 25.15
N GLN A 382 26.59 -21.72 23.90
CA GLN A 382 27.94 -21.32 23.45
C GLN A 382 28.13 -19.80 23.38
N GLY A 383 27.03 -19.05 23.27
CA GLY A 383 27.01 -17.60 23.43
C GLY A 383 27.48 -16.76 22.23
N ASN A 384 27.70 -17.38 21.06
CA ASN A 384 28.14 -16.67 19.85
C ASN A 384 27.18 -15.54 19.43
N LEU A 385 25.89 -15.66 19.74
CA LEU A 385 24.84 -14.72 19.34
C LEU A 385 24.35 -13.81 20.47
N PHE A 386 25.01 -13.76 21.63
CA PHE A 386 24.59 -12.90 22.76
C PHE A 386 24.50 -11.42 22.39
N SER A 387 25.52 -10.89 21.72
CA SER A 387 25.51 -9.47 21.33
C SER A 387 24.36 -9.13 20.38
N PHE A 388 23.96 -10.08 19.52
CA PHE A 388 22.79 -9.92 18.66
C PHE A 388 21.48 -10.01 19.46
N ALA A 389 21.41 -10.94 20.42
CA ALA A 389 20.27 -11.06 21.34
C ALA A 389 20.05 -9.79 22.17
N ASP A 390 21.12 -9.15 22.67
CA ASP A 390 21.04 -7.88 23.39
C ASP A 390 20.51 -6.74 22.50
N GLN A 391 20.95 -6.68 21.24
CA GLN A 391 20.44 -5.71 20.27
C GLN A 391 18.96 -5.95 19.97
N LEU A 392 18.55 -7.21 19.79
CA LEU A 392 17.15 -7.58 19.59
C LEU A 392 16.29 -7.23 20.81
N ALA A 393 16.74 -7.52 22.02
CA ALA A 393 16.04 -7.13 23.25
C ALA A 393 15.88 -5.61 23.35
N SER A 394 16.93 -4.85 22.99
CA SER A 394 16.89 -3.38 23.00
C SER A 394 15.83 -2.84 22.04
N VAL A 395 15.81 -3.34 20.81
CA VAL A 395 14.86 -2.94 19.77
C VAL A 395 13.42 -3.36 20.11
N LEU A 396 13.22 -4.53 20.74
CA LEU A 396 11.91 -4.95 21.24
C LEU A 396 11.39 -4.01 22.33
N ALA A 397 12.26 -3.58 23.25
CA ALA A 397 11.91 -2.64 24.31
C ALA A 397 11.54 -1.26 23.77
N GLU A 398 12.26 -0.74 22.77
CA GLU A 398 11.95 0.52 22.08
C GLU A 398 10.55 0.52 21.45
N ASN A 399 10.06 -0.66 21.06
CA ASN A 399 8.73 -0.85 20.46
C ASN A 399 7.70 -1.37 21.47
N GLY A 400 8.00 -1.31 22.76
CA GLY A 400 7.06 -1.66 23.84
C GLY A 400 6.78 -3.16 23.98
N THR A 401 7.62 -4.04 23.41
CA THR A 401 7.52 -5.50 23.60
C THR A 401 8.49 -5.93 24.70
N ALA A 402 7.96 -6.49 25.79
CA ALA A 402 8.79 -6.99 26.87
C ALA A 402 9.53 -8.26 26.43
N SER A 403 10.83 -8.34 26.76
CA SER A 403 11.68 -9.47 26.38
C SER A 403 12.59 -9.94 27.51
N THR A 404 12.97 -11.21 27.47
CA THR A 404 14.00 -11.84 28.31
C THR A 404 15.01 -12.57 27.44
N ILE A 405 16.22 -12.79 27.95
CA ILE A 405 17.24 -13.61 27.29
C ILE A 405 17.53 -14.81 28.18
N THR A 406 17.39 -16.02 27.64
CA THR A 406 17.61 -17.29 28.37
C THR A 406 18.63 -18.15 27.61
N PRO A 407 19.87 -18.29 28.08
CA PRO A 407 20.92 -19.00 27.34
C PRO A 407 20.84 -20.52 27.41
N THR A 408 20.24 -21.04 28.48
CA THR A 408 20.23 -22.46 28.83
C THR A 408 18.84 -23.05 28.73
N ARG A 409 18.74 -24.38 28.88
CA ARG A 409 17.49 -25.14 28.86
C ARG A 409 16.39 -24.45 29.68
N LEU A 410 15.22 -24.29 29.07
CA LEU A 410 14.04 -23.71 29.71
C LEU A 410 13.44 -24.69 30.71
N GLU A 411 13.22 -24.22 31.93
CA GLU A 411 12.53 -24.96 32.99
C GLU A 411 11.01 -24.69 33.00
N ASP A 412 10.60 -23.46 32.67
CA ASP A 412 9.18 -23.06 32.64
C ASP A 412 8.77 -22.51 31.28
N ILE A 413 7.83 -23.20 30.62
CA ILE A 413 7.26 -22.79 29.34
C ILE A 413 5.88 -22.16 29.52
N SER A 414 5.65 -21.03 28.86
CA SER A 414 4.43 -20.26 28.97
C SER A 414 3.91 -19.85 27.61
N SER A 415 2.60 -20.00 27.42
CA SER A 415 1.90 -19.58 26.20
C SER A 415 1.89 -18.07 25.96
N ARG A 416 2.33 -17.26 26.94
CA ARG A 416 2.45 -15.80 26.81
C ARG A 416 3.71 -15.34 26.08
N PHE A 417 4.64 -16.26 25.80
CA PHE A 417 5.88 -15.95 25.12
C PHE A 417 5.87 -16.42 23.67
N VAL A 418 6.56 -15.65 22.83
CA VAL A 418 7.20 -16.11 21.60
C VAL A 418 8.63 -16.47 21.95
N TYR A 419 9.01 -17.72 21.73
CA TYR A 419 10.39 -18.18 21.93
C TYR A 419 11.17 -17.96 20.64
N VAL A 420 12.14 -17.04 20.66
CA VAL A 420 13.00 -16.72 19.52
C VAL A 420 14.29 -17.49 19.67
N VAL A 421 14.44 -18.56 18.89
CA VAL A 421 15.67 -19.36 18.84
C VAL A 421 16.62 -18.74 17.84
N LEU A 422 17.83 -18.39 18.30
CA LEU A 422 18.92 -17.96 17.43
C LEU A 422 19.87 -19.14 17.25
N ASP A 423 19.86 -19.73 16.06
CA ASP A 423 20.58 -20.97 15.74
C ASP A 423 21.71 -20.67 14.74
N ASP A 424 22.95 -20.91 15.18
CA ASP A 424 24.16 -20.86 14.35
C ASP A 424 24.67 -22.26 13.95
N GLY A 425 23.91 -23.31 14.29
CA GLY A 425 24.23 -24.70 14.04
C GLY A 425 25.24 -25.31 15.02
N SER A 426 25.58 -24.63 16.12
CA SER A 426 26.56 -25.11 17.12
C SER A 426 25.95 -25.90 18.29
N GLU A 427 24.66 -25.76 18.55
CA GLU A 427 23.96 -26.40 19.69
C GLU A 427 23.46 -27.81 19.35
N SER A 428 23.12 -28.60 20.37
CA SER A 428 22.52 -29.94 20.18
C SER A 428 20.99 -29.84 20.18
N LEU A 429 20.32 -30.76 19.47
CA LEU A 429 18.85 -30.86 19.50
C LEU A 429 18.29 -31.03 20.92
N SER A 430 19.03 -31.69 21.81
CA SER A 430 18.66 -31.91 23.22
C SER A 430 18.43 -30.62 23.99
N ASP A 431 19.08 -29.53 23.60
CA ASP A 431 18.98 -28.23 24.28
C ASP A 431 17.64 -27.54 24.00
N TYR A 432 16.95 -27.96 22.93
CA TYR A 432 15.68 -27.42 22.48
C TYR A 432 14.49 -28.34 22.74
N GLU A 433 14.68 -29.55 23.28
CA GLU A 433 13.59 -30.53 23.47
C GLU A 433 12.43 -29.98 24.29
N SER A 434 12.69 -29.17 25.33
CA SER A 434 11.63 -28.60 26.15
C SER A 434 10.71 -27.68 25.35
N LEU A 435 11.21 -26.98 24.32
CA LEU A 435 10.41 -26.09 23.47
C LEU A 435 9.27 -26.80 22.72
N SER A 436 9.26 -28.14 22.67
CA SER A 436 8.11 -28.89 22.14
C SER A 436 6.79 -28.55 22.86
N GLU A 437 6.84 -28.13 24.12
CA GLU A 437 5.67 -27.70 24.91
C GLU A 437 5.23 -26.25 24.62
N ALA A 438 6.01 -25.46 23.86
CA ALA A 438 5.72 -24.06 23.59
C ALA A 438 4.62 -23.88 22.53
N ASN A 439 3.84 -22.80 22.65
CA ASN A 439 2.81 -22.47 21.66
C ASN A 439 3.38 -21.69 20.47
N ASN A 440 4.43 -20.89 20.68
CA ASN A 440 4.92 -19.94 19.68
C ASN A 440 6.45 -19.97 19.63
N ILE A 441 7.00 -20.36 18.48
CA ILE A 441 8.43 -20.41 18.26
C ILE A 441 8.76 -19.69 16.96
N LEU A 442 9.68 -18.73 17.03
CA LEU A 442 10.38 -18.18 15.86
C LEU A 442 11.79 -18.74 15.85
N TRP A 443 12.10 -19.59 14.89
CA TRP A 443 13.42 -20.17 14.73
C TRP A 443 14.19 -19.42 13.65
N ILE A 444 15.32 -18.82 14.03
CA ILE A 444 16.15 -18.01 13.15
C ILE A 444 17.46 -18.74 12.93
N ASN A 445 17.67 -19.17 11.70
CA ASN A 445 18.91 -19.78 11.26
C ASN A 445 19.83 -18.70 10.70
N MET A 446 21.00 -18.50 11.31
CA MET A 446 21.94 -17.44 10.89
C MET A 446 23.40 -17.82 11.15
N GLU A 447 24.29 -17.47 10.22
CA GLU A 447 25.71 -17.79 10.39
C GLU A 447 26.43 -16.81 11.33
N ALA A 448 27.13 -17.33 12.33
CA ALA A 448 27.95 -16.54 13.26
C ALA A 448 29.43 -16.36 12.79
N GLY A 449 29.73 -16.57 11.50
CA GLY A 449 31.06 -16.33 10.93
C GLY A 449 32.19 -17.29 11.36
N LEU A 450 31.90 -18.39 12.05
CA LEU A 450 32.91 -19.38 12.51
C LEU A 450 32.87 -20.71 11.73
N PRO A 451 34.02 -21.35 11.41
CA PRO A 451 34.12 -22.49 10.50
C PRO A 451 34.03 -23.86 11.22
N THR A 452 33.09 -24.04 12.14
CA THR A 452 32.86 -25.35 12.80
C THR A 452 31.81 -26.18 12.07
N GLN A 453 31.80 -27.49 12.33
CA GLN A 453 30.86 -28.45 11.76
C GLN A 453 29.42 -28.08 12.16
N ARG A 454 28.65 -27.54 11.20
CA ARG A 454 27.29 -27.01 11.43
C ARG A 454 26.24 -28.06 11.08
N ASP A 455 25.25 -28.25 11.95
CA ASP A 455 24.07 -29.05 11.65
C ASP A 455 22.84 -28.14 11.47
N MET A 456 22.73 -27.54 10.29
CA MET A 456 21.59 -26.67 9.94
C MET A 456 20.25 -27.45 9.80
N ASN A 457 20.26 -28.77 10.00
CA ASN A 457 19.07 -29.62 9.98
C ASN A 457 18.48 -29.88 11.38
N ILE A 458 19.01 -29.26 12.45
CA ILE A 458 18.43 -29.32 13.80
C ILE A 458 16.96 -28.92 13.78
N ILE A 459 16.64 -27.78 13.16
CA ILE A 459 15.26 -27.30 13.03
C ILE A 459 14.33 -28.31 12.36
N SER A 460 14.79 -29.00 11.32
CA SER A 460 14.00 -30.01 10.61
C SER A 460 13.71 -31.23 11.49
N ARG A 461 14.67 -31.61 12.34
CA ARG A 461 14.48 -32.71 13.31
C ARG A 461 13.57 -32.28 14.47
N PHE A 462 13.77 -31.07 15.00
CA PHE A 462 12.90 -30.48 16.02
C PHE A 462 11.45 -30.40 15.53
N ALA A 463 11.22 -29.82 14.35
CA ALA A 463 9.88 -29.64 13.80
C ALA A 463 9.12 -30.97 13.64
N ARG A 464 9.80 -32.04 13.18
CA ARG A 464 9.21 -33.38 13.04
C ARG A 464 8.78 -33.98 14.38
N GLY A 465 9.54 -33.75 15.45
CA GLY A 465 9.19 -34.21 16.80
C GLY A 465 8.08 -33.34 17.40
N ALA A 466 8.31 -32.03 17.47
CA ALA A 466 7.44 -31.09 18.15
C ALA A 466 6.03 -31.01 17.56
N GLN A 467 5.87 -31.09 16.23
CA GLN A 467 4.54 -31.09 15.61
C GLN A 467 3.73 -32.36 15.91
N LYS A 468 4.38 -33.48 16.21
CA LYS A 468 3.71 -34.72 16.59
C LYS A 468 3.15 -34.64 18.02
N ASP A 469 3.87 -33.94 18.88
CA ASP A 469 3.59 -33.91 20.32
C ASP A 469 2.73 -32.69 20.71
N ASN A 470 2.64 -31.67 19.86
CA ASN A 470 1.93 -30.42 20.14
C ASN A 470 1.21 -29.86 18.90
N GLU A 471 -0.10 -30.10 18.80
CA GLU A 471 -0.94 -29.63 17.69
C GLU A 471 -1.17 -28.10 17.68
N ILE A 472 -0.97 -27.42 18.81
CA ILE A 472 -1.17 -25.96 18.93
C ILE A 472 0.12 -25.17 18.66
N LEU A 473 1.26 -25.84 18.45
CA LEU A 473 2.53 -25.20 18.18
C LEU A 473 2.50 -24.43 16.86
N LYS A 474 2.73 -23.13 16.95
CA LYS A 474 3.06 -22.25 15.84
C LYS A 474 4.57 -22.10 15.72
N LEU A 475 5.17 -22.86 14.81
CA LEU A 475 6.59 -22.76 14.47
C LEU A 475 6.76 -21.94 13.19
N VAL A 476 7.42 -20.79 13.30
CA VAL A 476 7.81 -19.92 12.19
C VAL A 476 9.32 -19.98 12.02
N LYS A 477 9.80 -20.03 10.78
CA LYS A 477 11.22 -20.16 10.44
C LYS A 477 11.68 -18.96 9.66
N LEU A 478 12.88 -18.47 9.97
CA LEU A 478 13.60 -17.48 9.18
C LEU A 478 15.00 -18.01 8.87
N ASP A 479 15.30 -18.20 7.59
CA ASP A 479 16.62 -18.60 7.11
C ASP A 479 17.39 -17.39 6.58
N VAL A 480 18.48 -17.01 7.25
CA VAL A 480 19.32 -15.85 6.89
C VAL A 480 20.45 -16.32 5.97
N LYS A 481 20.22 -16.22 4.65
CA LYS A 481 21.19 -16.63 3.62
C LYS A 481 22.08 -15.47 3.19
N GLN A 482 22.83 -14.92 4.14
CA GLN A 482 23.79 -13.85 3.90
C GLN A 482 24.96 -13.98 4.88
N GLU A 483 26.19 -13.89 4.38
CA GLU A 483 27.41 -14.08 5.19
C GLU A 483 27.61 -12.94 6.21
N TYR A 484 27.24 -11.71 5.83
CA TYR A 484 27.33 -10.51 6.67
C TYR A 484 26.07 -9.63 6.50
N PRO A 485 24.94 -9.98 7.15
CA PRO A 485 23.74 -9.16 7.07
C PRO A 485 23.91 -7.86 7.87
N GLU A 486 23.34 -6.75 7.38
CA GLU A 486 23.20 -5.56 8.21
C GLU A 486 22.21 -5.83 9.33
N TYR A 487 22.71 -5.93 10.57
CA TYR A 487 21.90 -6.28 11.74
C TYR A 487 20.75 -5.30 11.94
N SER A 488 20.92 -4.01 11.64
CA SER A 488 19.83 -3.03 11.72
C SER A 488 18.63 -3.37 10.85
N ASP A 489 18.85 -3.93 9.66
CA ASP A 489 17.75 -4.31 8.76
C ASP A 489 17.19 -5.68 9.12
N LEU A 490 18.04 -6.63 9.50
CA LEU A 490 17.60 -7.93 9.99
C LEU A 490 16.74 -7.81 11.26
N LEU A 491 17.09 -6.90 12.19
CA LEU A 491 16.30 -6.64 13.39
C LEU A 491 14.90 -6.11 13.04
N LYS A 492 14.77 -5.19 12.07
CA LYS A 492 13.46 -4.73 11.57
C LYS A 492 12.66 -5.88 10.96
N VAL A 493 13.31 -6.77 10.23
CA VAL A 493 12.68 -7.97 9.66
C VAL A 493 12.15 -8.89 10.76
N ILE A 494 12.98 -9.23 11.75
CA ILE A 494 12.61 -10.11 12.86
C ILE A 494 11.44 -9.53 13.64
N MET A 495 11.51 -8.24 13.98
CA MET A 495 10.41 -7.52 14.62
C MET A 495 9.10 -7.64 13.84
N ARG A 496 9.17 -7.42 12.52
CA ARG A 496 8.00 -7.50 11.65
C ARG A 496 7.45 -8.92 11.57
N ILE A 497 8.31 -9.95 11.53
CA ILE A 497 7.87 -11.36 11.60
C ILE A 497 7.18 -11.64 12.93
N ILE A 498 7.73 -11.17 14.06
CA ILE A 498 7.10 -11.32 15.39
C ILE A 498 5.69 -10.72 15.38
N GLN A 499 5.56 -9.49 14.85
CA GLN A 499 4.29 -8.79 14.74
C GLN A 499 3.28 -9.53 13.86
N VAL A 500 3.64 -9.79 12.60
CA VAL A 500 2.77 -10.36 11.56
C VAL A 500 2.41 -11.82 11.86
N SER A 501 3.33 -12.57 12.48
CA SER A 501 3.16 -14.01 12.68
C SER A 501 2.60 -14.37 14.05
N PHE A 502 2.81 -13.56 15.09
CA PHE A 502 2.41 -13.97 16.45
C PHE A 502 1.50 -12.97 17.14
N GLN A 503 1.68 -11.68 16.91
CA GLN A 503 0.92 -10.63 17.61
C GLN A 503 -0.35 -10.22 16.84
N GLU A 504 -0.41 -10.45 15.53
CA GLU A 504 -1.55 -10.10 14.70
C GLU A 504 -2.21 -11.33 14.09
N ASN A 505 -3.49 -11.54 14.39
CA ASN A 505 -4.28 -12.57 13.72
C ASN A 505 -4.74 -12.07 12.34
N ARG A 506 -3.93 -12.36 11.32
CA ARG A 506 -4.20 -12.09 9.90
C ARG A 506 -4.85 -13.28 9.17
N GLY A 507 -5.47 -14.19 9.92
CA GLY A 507 -6.11 -15.38 9.36
C GLY A 507 -5.15 -16.27 8.58
N SER A 508 -5.62 -16.83 7.46
CA SER A 508 -4.84 -17.84 6.73
C SER A 508 -3.66 -17.25 5.93
N ARG A 509 -3.56 -15.92 5.77
CA ARG A 509 -2.52 -15.24 4.97
C ARG A 509 -1.22 -14.99 5.77
N THR A 510 -1.00 -15.64 6.90
CA THR A 510 0.28 -15.61 7.64
C THR A 510 1.22 -16.68 7.10
N GLU A 511 2.50 -16.36 6.89
CA GLU A 511 3.51 -17.37 6.51
C GLU A 511 4.18 -17.98 7.73
N PHE A 512 4.74 -19.16 7.51
CA PHE A 512 5.49 -19.91 8.51
C PHE A 512 6.96 -20.08 8.12
N GLU A 513 7.34 -19.77 6.89
CA GLU A 513 8.70 -19.92 6.39
C GLU A 513 9.13 -18.68 5.62
N TYR A 514 10.27 -18.13 6.02
CA TYR A 514 10.86 -16.93 5.47
C TYR A 514 12.32 -17.19 5.12
N GLU A 515 12.78 -16.60 4.02
CA GLU A 515 14.20 -16.51 3.67
C GLU A 515 14.59 -15.03 3.59
N TYR A 516 15.67 -14.64 4.27
CA TYR A 516 16.24 -13.31 4.15
C TYR A 516 17.53 -13.38 3.34
N ARG A 517 17.56 -12.66 2.21
CA ARG A 517 18.70 -12.64 1.29
C ARG A 517 18.79 -11.28 0.59
N ASN A 518 19.98 -10.67 0.61
CA ASN A 518 20.27 -9.39 -0.06
C ASN A 518 19.26 -8.28 0.29
N GLY A 519 18.92 -8.12 1.57
CA GLY A 519 17.98 -7.09 2.03
C GLY A 519 16.50 -7.36 1.71
N THR A 520 16.18 -8.53 1.13
CA THR A 520 14.81 -8.89 0.73
C THR A 520 14.32 -10.07 1.57
N VAL A 521 13.06 -9.99 2.01
CA VAL A 521 12.35 -11.11 2.66
C VAL A 521 11.54 -11.85 1.62
N LEU A 522 11.80 -13.14 1.48
CA LEU A 522 11.19 -14.04 0.52
C LEU A 522 10.36 -15.10 1.25
N VAL A 523 9.30 -15.57 0.58
CA VAL A 523 8.41 -16.63 1.07
C VAL A 523 8.24 -17.70 -0.02
N PRO A 524 8.06 -18.98 0.35
CA PRO A 524 7.99 -20.06 -0.61
C PRO A 524 6.63 -20.08 -1.34
N GLN A 525 6.67 -20.41 -2.64
CA GLN A 525 5.51 -20.53 -3.51
C GLN A 525 5.57 -21.85 -4.27
N VAL A 526 4.53 -22.66 -4.14
CA VAL A 526 4.42 -23.94 -4.83
C VAL A 526 3.80 -23.70 -6.21
N LYS A 527 4.61 -23.83 -7.28
CA LYS A 527 4.15 -23.65 -8.66
C LYS A 527 4.06 -24.99 -9.37
N GLY A 528 3.03 -25.17 -10.18
CA GLY A 528 2.90 -26.35 -11.05
C GLY A 528 3.76 -26.20 -12.31
N SER A 529 4.43 -27.27 -12.72
CA SER A 529 5.16 -27.28 -14.00
C SER A 529 4.17 -27.13 -15.16
N GLY A 530 4.39 -26.13 -16.02
CA GLY A 530 3.48 -25.74 -17.12
C GLY A 530 3.33 -26.75 -18.26
N VAL A 531 3.58 -28.05 -18.03
CA VAL A 531 3.63 -29.09 -19.06
C VAL A 531 2.25 -29.75 -19.33
N THR A 532 1.20 -29.41 -18.59
CA THR A 532 -0.15 -30.00 -18.79
C THR A 532 -1.20 -29.01 -19.27
N GLN A 533 -0.93 -28.28 -20.36
CA GLN A 533 -2.00 -27.69 -21.18
C GLN A 533 -1.63 -27.76 -22.67
N LYS A 534 -1.77 -28.95 -23.28
CA LYS A 534 -2.06 -29.15 -24.73
C LYS A 534 -2.35 -30.62 -25.05
N SER A 535 -3.56 -31.08 -24.72
CA SER A 535 -4.29 -32.26 -25.25
C SER A 535 -5.37 -32.56 -24.20
N VAL A 536 -6.67 -32.39 -24.45
CA VAL A 536 -7.51 -32.98 -25.51
C VAL A 536 -8.65 -32.05 -25.86
#